data_AF-A0A498EX95-F1
#
_entry.id   AF-A0A498EX95-F1
#
_cell.length_a   1.000
_cell.length_b   1.000
_cell.length_c   1.000
_cell.angle_alpha   90.00
_cell.angle_beta   90.00
_cell.angle_gamma   90.00
#
_symmetry.space_group_name_H-M   'P 1'
#
loop_
_entity.id
_entity.type
_entity.pdbx_description
1 polymer ?
#
loop_
_entity_poly.entity_id
_entity_poly.type
_entity_poly.pdbx_seq_one_letter_code
_entity_poly.pdbx_strand_id
1 'polypeptide(L)'
;MATPHVSGVVAMMLDADPDATPDRVRNTLLSTTDAPVDEANSPTGAFAQGTGQVNASDAVSPDLVLTNASESLGVVGDEPYVNRTLTVENPTNDSVELF
;
A
#
# COMPACT_ATOMS: atom_id res chain seq x y z
N MET A 1 8.86 -9.79 -15.38
CA MET A 1 8.25 -8.62 -16.04
C MET A 1 7.43 -7.72 -15.10
N ALA A 2 7.20 -8.06 -13.82
CA ALA A 2 6.48 -7.18 -12.88
C ALA A 2 7.27 -5.93 -12.46
N THR A 3 8.57 -6.08 -12.16
CA THR A 3 9.46 -4.98 -11.75
C THR A 3 9.42 -3.75 -12.67
N PRO A 4 9.52 -3.86 -14.01
CA PRO A 4 9.45 -2.69 -14.88
C PRO A 4 8.08 -1.98 -14.86
N HIS A 5 6.98 -2.68 -14.58
CA HIS A 5 5.67 -2.04 -14.40
C HIS A 5 5.67 -1.18 -13.13
N VAL A 6 6.15 -1.75 -12.01
CA VAL A 6 6.25 -1.02 -10.74
C VAL A 6 7.18 0.18 -10.87
N SER A 7 8.35 0.05 -11.49
CA SER A 7 9.25 1.19 -11.69
C SER A 7 8.67 2.26 -12.61
N GLY A 8 7.86 1.88 -13.60
CA GLY A 8 7.14 2.83 -14.46
C GLY A 8 6.09 3.64 -13.70
N VAL A 9 5.34 2.98 -12.81
CA VAL A 9 4.39 3.66 -11.92
C VAL A 9 5.12 4.60 -10.97
N VAL A 10 6.20 4.15 -10.35
CA VAL A 10 7.04 5.01 -9.48
C VAL A 10 7.59 6.22 -10.24
N ALA A 11 7.97 6.07 -11.51
CA ALA A 11 8.38 7.21 -12.33
C ALA A 11 7.25 8.24 -12.51
N MET A 12 6.00 7.78 -12.72
CA MET A 12 4.83 8.68 -12.78
C MET A 12 4.54 9.35 -11.43
N MET A 13 4.71 8.64 -10.32
CA MET A 13 4.56 9.21 -8.97
C MET A 13 5.57 10.34 -8.73
N LEU A 14 6.83 10.14 -9.14
CA LEU A 14 7.89 11.14 -9.01
C LEU A 14 7.73 12.31 -10.00
N ASP A 15 7.06 12.09 -11.14
CA ASP A 15 6.69 13.18 -12.05
C ASP A 15 5.59 14.07 -11.44
N ALA A 16 4.65 13.46 -10.72
CA ALA A 16 3.57 14.18 -10.02
C ALA A 16 4.04 14.89 -8.73
N ASP A 17 4.94 14.28 -7.96
CA ASP A 17 5.56 14.84 -6.76
C ASP A 17 7.09 14.62 -6.77
N PRO A 18 7.87 15.53 -7.39
CA PRO A 18 9.32 15.40 -7.51
C PRO A 18 10.08 15.45 -6.18
N ASP A 19 9.48 16.01 -5.14
CA ASP A 19 10.08 16.16 -3.81
C ASP A 19 9.74 14.97 -2.88
N ALA A 20 8.94 14.01 -3.36
CA ALA A 20 8.56 12.82 -2.60
C ALA A 20 9.78 12.04 -2.11
N THR A 21 9.80 11.72 -0.81
CA THR A 21 10.83 10.86 -0.24
C THR A 21 10.61 9.40 -0.66
N PRO A 22 11.66 8.55 -0.64
CA PRO A 22 11.51 7.12 -0.92
C PRO A 22 10.45 6.42 -0.05
N ASP A 23 10.35 6.82 1.22
CA ASP A 23 9.34 6.27 2.13
C ASP A 23 7.92 6.72 1.76
N ARG A 24 7.74 7.99 1.35
CA ARG A 24 6.45 8.49 0.87
C ARG A 24 6.00 7.75 -0.38
N VAL A 25 6.90 7.56 -1.35
CA VAL A 25 6.63 6.78 -2.57
C VAL A 25 6.26 5.34 -2.21
N ARG A 26 7.06 4.68 -1.35
CA ARG A 26 6.80 3.30 -0.94
C ARG A 26 5.44 3.15 -0.25
N ASN A 27 5.15 4.00 0.73
CA ASN A 27 3.91 3.93 1.50
C ASN A 27 2.69 4.18 0.61
N THR A 28 2.75 5.19 -0.25
CA THR A 28 1.68 5.52 -1.20
C THR A 28 1.43 4.37 -2.17
N LEU A 29 2.49 3.80 -2.76
CA LEU A 29 2.38 2.70 -3.70
C LEU A 29 1.75 1.46 -3.06
N LEU A 30 2.10 1.16 -1.81
CA LEU A 30 1.61 0.00 -1.09
C LEU A 30 0.19 0.18 -0.56
N SER A 31 -0.21 1.40 -0.20
CA SER A 31 -1.56 1.69 0.34
C SER A 31 -2.65 1.75 -0.71
N THR A 32 -2.28 1.88 -1.98
CA THR A 32 -3.18 2.11 -3.12
C THR A 32 -3.33 0.88 -4.01
N THR A 33 -2.85 -0.29 -3.58
CA THR A 33 -2.97 -1.53 -4.34
C THR A 33 -4.38 -2.11 -4.26
N ASP A 34 -4.83 -2.70 -5.36
CA ASP A 34 -6.05 -3.50 -5.38
C ASP A 34 -5.79 -4.89 -4.80
N ALA A 35 -6.74 -5.45 -4.05
CA ALA A 35 -6.63 -6.81 -3.51
C ALA A 35 -6.91 -7.85 -4.61
N PRO A 36 -5.90 -8.62 -5.08
CA PRO A 36 -6.13 -9.61 -6.11
C PRO A 36 -6.80 -10.86 -5.52
N VAL A 37 -7.63 -11.49 -6.35
CA VAL A 37 -8.29 -12.76 -6.05
C VAL A 37 -7.68 -13.88 -6.90
N ASP A 38 -7.71 -15.11 -6.38
CA ASP A 38 -7.30 -16.29 -7.14
C ASP A 38 -8.41 -16.77 -8.11
N GLU A 39 -8.13 -17.84 -8.85
CA GLU A 39 -9.08 -18.40 -9.83
C GLU A 39 -10.41 -18.87 -9.19
N ALA A 40 -10.42 -19.14 -7.89
CA ALA A 40 -11.59 -19.52 -7.12
C ALA A 40 -12.30 -18.31 -6.47
N ASN A 41 -11.91 -17.08 -6.83
CA ASN A 41 -12.36 -15.82 -6.22
C ASN A 41 -12.04 -15.71 -4.71
N SER A 42 -11.02 -16.41 -4.23
CA SER A 42 -10.53 -16.27 -2.85
C SER A 42 -9.44 -15.19 -2.78
N PRO A 43 -9.35 -14.43 -1.68
CA PRO A 43 -8.26 -13.46 -1.50
C PRO A 43 -6.90 -14.14 -1.60
N THR A 44 -6.00 -13.60 -2.41
CA THR A 44 -4.63 -14.12 -2.48
C THR A 44 -3.89 -13.79 -1.17
N GLY A 45 -3.05 -14.71 -0.69
CA GLY A 45 -2.33 -14.53 0.57
C GLY A 45 -1.29 -13.40 0.51
N ALA A 46 -1.16 -12.63 1.59
CA ALA A 46 -0.22 -11.50 1.69
C ALA A 46 1.26 -11.86 1.40
N PHE A 47 1.68 -13.09 1.72
CA PHE A 47 3.05 -13.55 1.41
C PHE A 47 3.30 -13.81 -0.08
N ALA A 48 2.24 -13.98 -0.88
CA ALA A 48 2.34 -14.15 -2.33
C ALA A 48 2.19 -12.82 -3.07
N GLN A 49 1.27 -11.96 -2.63
CA GLN A 49 0.90 -10.71 -3.32
C GLN A 49 1.55 -9.44 -2.74
N GLY A 50 2.11 -9.51 -1.53
CA GLY A 50 2.42 -8.30 -0.75
C GLY A 50 1.14 -7.60 -0.31
N THR A 51 1.04 -6.30 -0.59
CA THR A 51 -0.16 -5.51 -0.29
C THR A 51 -1.24 -5.63 -1.38
N GLY A 52 -0.87 -6.06 -2.60
CA GLY A 52 -1.81 -6.29 -3.68
C GLY A 52 -1.24 -6.01 -5.08
N GLN A 53 -2.13 -5.87 -6.05
CA GLN A 53 -1.81 -5.49 -7.42
C GLN A 53 -1.65 -3.97 -7.53
N VAL A 54 -0.61 -3.52 -8.23
CA VAL A 54 -0.38 -2.10 -8.44
C VAL A 54 -1.53 -1.43 -9.20
N ASN A 55 -2.04 -0.33 -8.65
CA ASN A 55 -2.99 0.56 -9.31
C ASN A 55 -2.29 1.91 -9.57
N ALA A 56 -2.02 2.20 -10.85
CA ALA A 56 -1.25 3.37 -11.22
C ALA A 56 -2.00 4.68 -10.96
N SER A 57 -3.32 4.68 -11.15
CA SER A 57 -4.16 5.87 -10.98
C SER A 57 -4.16 6.32 -9.51
N ASP A 58 -4.40 5.37 -8.62
CA ASP A 58 -4.51 5.63 -7.19
C ASP A 58 -3.13 5.91 -6.58
N ALA A 59 -2.07 5.28 -7.10
CA ALA A 59 -0.70 5.57 -6.66
C ALA A 59 -0.24 6.99 -7.01
N VAL A 60 -0.67 7.54 -8.16
CA VAL A 60 -0.32 8.90 -8.58
C VAL A 60 -1.21 9.96 -7.91
N SER A 61 -2.47 9.64 -7.62
CA SER A 61 -3.43 10.53 -6.96
C SER A 61 -4.09 9.83 -5.76
N PRO A 62 -3.36 9.61 -4.66
CA PRO A 62 -3.88 8.86 -3.52
C PRO A 62 -4.88 9.67 -2.70
N ASP A 63 -6.02 9.06 -2.38
CA ASP A 63 -6.98 9.63 -1.43
C ASP A 63 -6.54 9.46 0.03
N LEU A 64 -5.83 8.36 0.31
CA LEU A 64 -5.33 8.00 1.63
C LEU A 64 -3.99 7.28 1.51
N VAL A 65 -3.10 7.50 2.48
CA VAL A 65 -1.82 6.83 2.56
C VAL A 65 -1.62 6.23 3.93
N LEU A 66 -1.19 4.96 3.98
CA LEU A 66 -0.85 4.29 5.23
C LEU A 66 0.65 4.40 5.49
N THR A 67 1.03 4.83 6.68
CA THR A 67 2.39 4.65 7.17
C THR A 67 2.56 3.20 7.60
N ASN A 68 3.62 2.55 7.12
CA ASN A 68 3.85 1.10 7.27
C ASN A 68 2.70 0.25 6.70
N ALA A 69 2.30 0.50 5.46
CA ALA A 69 1.26 -0.26 4.75
C ALA A 69 1.49 -1.79 4.70
N SER A 70 2.69 -2.27 5.06
CA SER A 70 2.99 -3.70 5.24
C SER A 70 3.75 -3.88 6.56
N GLU A 71 3.16 -4.61 7.50
CA GLU A 71 3.71 -4.86 8.83
C GLU A 71 3.92 -6.37 9.05
N SER A 72 5.05 -6.74 9.66
CA SER A 72 5.27 -8.12 10.13
C SER A 72 5.00 -8.20 11.62
N LEU A 73 4.16 -9.13 12.04
CA LEU A 73 3.86 -9.36 13.45
C LEU A 73 4.97 -10.15 14.16
N GLY A 74 5.90 -10.76 13.40
CA GLY A 74 6.97 -11.59 13.95
C GLY A 74 6.44 -12.89 14.56
N VAL A 75 7.18 -13.43 15.53
CA VAL A 75 6.79 -14.65 16.24
C VAL A 75 5.81 -14.29 17.34
N VAL A 76 4.57 -14.73 17.18
CA VAL A 76 3.55 -14.71 18.24
C VAL A 76 3.72 -16.03 19.01
N GLY A 77 4.37 -15.98 20.16
CA GLY A 77 4.59 -17.14 21.03
C GLY A 77 3.32 -17.54 21.78
N ASP A 78 3.42 -17.79 23.08
CA ASP A 78 2.25 -18.04 23.94
C ASP A 78 1.44 -16.77 24.30
N GLU A 79 1.86 -15.61 23.76
CA GLU A 79 1.17 -14.33 23.92
C GLU A 79 -0.19 -14.37 23.20
N PRO A 80 -1.31 -14.09 23.90
CA PRO A 80 -2.63 -14.21 23.30
C PRO A 80 -2.94 -13.10 22.28
N TYR A 81 -2.18 -11.99 22.29
CA TYR A 81 -2.42 -10.84 21.43
C TYR A 81 -1.12 -10.17 20.97
N VAL A 82 -1.12 -9.64 19.75
CA VAL A 82 -0.10 -8.69 19.26
C VAL A 82 -0.79 -7.42 18.82
N ASN A 83 -0.39 -6.29 19.40
CA ASN A 83 -0.94 -4.98 19.07
C ASN A 83 0.00 -4.23 18.13
N ARG A 84 -0.55 -3.68 17.05
CA ARG A 84 0.14 -2.76 16.13
C ARG A 84 -0.74 -1.56 15.86
N THR A 85 -0.11 -0.39 15.76
CA THR A 85 -0.78 0.85 15.40
C THR A 85 -0.54 1.12 13.94
N LEU A 86 -1.61 1.30 13.17
CA LEU A 86 -1.56 1.79 11.80
C LEU A 86 -1.90 3.27 11.80
N THR A 87 -1.11 4.05 11.05
CA THR A 87 -1.36 5.48 10.87
C THR A 87 -1.88 5.70 9.46
N VAL A 88 -3.05 6.34 9.36
CA VAL A 88 -3.63 6.75 8.09
C VAL A 88 -3.43 8.26 7.94
N GLU A 89 -2.87 8.66 6.82
CA GLU A 89 -2.67 10.04 6.41
C GLU A 89 -3.61 10.37 5.26
N ASN A 90 -4.33 11.49 5.39
CA ASN A 90 -5.10 12.06 4.30
C ASN A 90 -4.27 13.18 3.64
N PRO A 91 -3.75 12.97 2.42
CA PRO A 91 -2.99 13.98 1.69
C PRO A 91 -3.88 15.02 0.98
N THR A 92 -5.20 14.83 0.97
CA THR A 92 -6.15 15.71 0.30
C THR A 92 -6.60 16.85 1.23
N ASN A 93 -7.28 17.85 0.66
CA ASN A 93 -7.87 18.95 1.43
C ASN A 93 -9.30 18.66 1.89
N ASP A 94 -9.87 17.52 1.50
CA ASP A 94 -11.26 17.15 1.78
C ASP A 94 -11.32 16.15 2.94
N SER A 95 -12.36 16.21 3.76
CA SER A 95 -12.55 15.25 4.84
C SER A 95 -12.96 13.89 4.28
N VAL A 96 -12.26 12.83 4.72
CA VAL A 96 -12.55 11.44 4.33
C VAL A 96 -13.06 10.67 5.55
N GLU A 97 -14.20 10.00 5.42
CA GLU A 97 -14.75 9.08 6.41
C GLU A 97 -14.48 7.62 6.00
N LEU A 98 -14.01 6.80 6.93
CA LEU A 98 -13.79 5.37 6.74
C LEU A 98 -15.00 4.61 7.29
N PHE A 99 -15.65 3.80 6.46
CA PHE A 99 -16.85 3.03 6.81
C PHE A 99 -16.57 1.52 6.85
#